data_AF-A0A2L0D1T0-F1
#
_entry.id   AF-A0A2L0D1T0-F1
#
_cell.length_a   1.000
_cell.length_b   1.000
_cell.length_c   1.000
_cell.angle_alpha   90.00
_cell.angle_beta   90.00
_cell.angle_gamma   90.00
#
_symmetry.space_group_name_H-M   'P 1'
#
loop_
_entity.id
_entity.type
_entity.pdbx_description
1 polymer ?
#
loop_
_entity_poly.entity_id
_entity_poly.type
_entity_poly.pdbx_seq_one_letter_code
_entity_poly.pdbx_strand_id
1 'polypeptide(L)'
;MQKLRSKHVEGFTLIEALLTLSVMTFLTLATSGSIKTIFNQVQNQLFFVTFEQVYRETQRLSASREKETVLRITDRYLENPLGRYPVPDTVVLEKEQQLVFNQSGGNSSLAKIVFKASGERITYQLYLGSGQYQKKKD
;
A
#
# COMPACT_ATOMS: atom_id res chain seq x y z
N MET A 1 -58.72 -9.36 -46.70
CA MET A 1 -58.22 -8.05 -46.21
C MET A 1 -56.82 -8.23 -45.65
N GLN A 2 -55.97 -7.22 -45.84
CA GLN A 2 -54.51 -7.27 -45.89
C GLN A 2 -53.79 -8.01 -44.75
N LYS A 3 -52.87 -8.91 -45.12
CA LYS A 3 -51.71 -9.32 -44.32
C LYS A 3 -50.82 -8.10 -44.07
N LEU A 4 -50.79 -7.58 -42.85
CA LEU A 4 -49.77 -6.63 -42.42
C LEU A 4 -48.50 -7.42 -42.07
N ARG A 5 -47.71 -7.61 -43.11
CA ARG A 5 -46.32 -8.09 -43.14
C ARG A 5 -45.51 -7.46 -42.01
N SER A 6 -45.05 -8.28 -41.07
CA SER A 6 -44.06 -7.89 -40.06
C SER A 6 -42.80 -7.41 -40.77
N LYS A 7 -42.56 -6.09 -40.74
CA LYS A 7 -41.26 -5.54 -41.08
C LYS A 7 -40.34 -5.81 -39.89
N HIS A 8 -39.60 -6.90 -39.95
CA HIS A 8 -38.48 -7.13 -39.05
C HIS A 8 -37.50 -5.97 -39.25
N VAL A 9 -37.30 -5.19 -38.19
CA VAL A 9 -36.42 -4.02 -38.20
C VAL A 9 -35.00 -4.53 -37.89
N GLU A 10 -34.39 -5.24 -38.84
CA GLU A 10 -33.08 -5.90 -38.65
C GLU A 10 -31.90 -4.92 -38.54
N GLY A 11 -32.09 -3.66 -38.92
CA GLY A 11 -31.05 -2.62 -38.85
C GLY A 11 -30.98 -1.85 -37.54
N PHE A 12 -32.03 -1.89 -36.70
CA PHE A 12 -32.04 -1.15 -35.42
C PHE A 12 -31.37 -1.92 -34.29
N THR A 13 -31.16 -3.23 -34.41
CA THR A 13 -30.56 -4.06 -33.35
C THR A 13 -29.03 -4.01 -33.31
N LEU A 14 -28.34 -3.84 -34.44
CA LEU A 14 -26.87 -3.90 -34.47
C LEU A 14 -26.21 -2.59 -34.03
N ILE A 15 -26.71 -1.44 -34.48
CA ILE A 15 -26.21 -0.12 -34.05
C ILE A 15 -26.55 0.12 -32.58
N GLU A 16 -27.75 -0.27 -32.13
CA GLU A 16 -28.15 -0.19 -30.72
C GLU A 16 -27.31 -1.11 -29.83
N ALA A 17 -27.05 -2.35 -30.26
CA ALA A 17 -26.14 -3.25 -29.56
C ALA A 17 -24.70 -2.70 -29.52
N LEU A 18 -24.21 -2.11 -30.61
CA LEU A 18 -22.88 -1.50 -30.64
C LEU A 18 -22.78 -0.28 -29.73
N LEU A 19 -23.83 0.55 -29.69
CA LEU A 19 -23.89 1.74 -28.85
C LEU A 19 -23.97 1.36 -27.37
N THR A 20 -24.82 0.41 -27.01
CA THR A 20 -24.91 -0.12 -25.63
C THR A 20 -23.61 -0.79 -25.20
N LEU A 21 -22.97 -1.58 -26.07
CA LEU A 21 -21.66 -2.17 -25.79
C LEU A 21 -20.57 -1.10 -25.63
N SER A 22 -20.58 -0.07 -26.48
CA SER A 22 -19.63 1.04 -26.40
C SER A 22 -19.78 1.81 -25.09
N VAL A 23 -21.02 2.15 -24.70
CA VAL A 23 -21.32 2.82 -23.43
C VAL A 23 -20.90 1.94 -22.26
N MET A 24 -21.24 0.65 -22.27
CA MET A 24 -20.89 -0.27 -21.19
C MET A 24 -19.36 -0.47 -21.07
N THR A 25 -18.67 -0.59 -22.20
CA THR A 25 -17.20 -0.70 -22.22
C THR A 25 -16.55 0.58 -21.72
N PHE A 26 -17.06 1.75 -22.13
CA PHE A 26 -16.57 3.03 -21.64
C PHE A 26 -16.76 3.18 -20.12
N LEU A 27 -17.95 2.86 -19.60
CA LEU A 27 -18.25 2.93 -18.17
C LEU A 27 -17.40 1.96 -17.35
N THR A 28 -17.20 0.73 -17.84
CA THR A 28 -16.37 -0.27 -17.17
C THR A 28 -14.89 0.15 -17.13
N LEU A 29 -14.35 0.70 -18.23
CA LEU A 29 -12.98 1.22 -18.26
C LEU A 29 -12.80 2.43 -17.34
N ALA A 30 -13.73 3.39 -17.39
CA ALA A 30 -13.70 4.59 -16.53
C ALA A 30 -13.71 4.22 -15.05
N THR A 31 -14.49 3.21 -14.67
CA THR A 31 -14.59 2.73 -13.28
C THR A 31 -13.35 1.92 -12.86
N SER A 32 -12.75 1.15 -13.78
CA SER A 32 -11.56 0.33 -13.48
C SER A 32 -10.36 1.16 -12.99
N GLY A 33 -10.12 2.31 -13.62
CA GLY A 33 -9.04 3.23 -13.21
C GLY A 33 -9.20 3.71 -11.77
N SER A 34 -10.42 4.12 -11.39
CA SER A 34 -10.74 4.59 -10.04
C SER A 34 -10.55 3.51 -8.98
N ILE A 35 -10.95 2.27 -9.28
CA ILE A 35 -10.79 1.14 -8.33
C ILE A 35 -9.32 0.86 -8.04
N LYS A 36 -8.45 0.86 -9.06
CA LYS A 36 -7.01 0.63 -8.88
C LYS A 36 -6.37 1.69 -7.99
N THR A 37 -6.73 2.96 -8.19
CA THR A 37 -6.24 4.07 -7.38
C THR A 37 -6.64 3.92 -5.91
N ILE A 38 -7.90 3.60 -5.65
CA ILE A 38 -8.40 3.38 -4.28
C ILE A 38 -7.68 2.20 -3.63
N PHE A 39 -7.51 1.09 -4.36
CA PHE A 39 -6.81 -0.08 -3.85
C PHE A 39 -5.36 0.24 -3.47
N ASN A 40 -4.63 0.94 -4.33
CA ASN A 40 -3.27 1.40 -4.07
C ASN A 40 -3.19 2.31 -2.83
N GLN A 41 -4.16 3.21 -2.65
CA GLN A 41 -4.24 4.09 -1.50
C GLN A 41 -4.45 3.30 -0.19
N VAL A 42 -5.36 2.32 -0.19
CA VAL A 42 -5.60 1.45 0.96
C VAL A 42 -4.37 0.60 1.27
N GLN A 43 -3.74 0.03 0.25
CA GLN A 43 -2.53 -0.78 0.40
C GLN A 43 -1.37 0.04 1.00
N ASN A 44 -1.18 1.29 0.55
CA ASN A 44 -0.22 2.23 1.13
C ASN A 44 -0.53 2.52 2.60
N GLN A 45 -1.79 2.81 2.92
CA GLN A 45 -2.20 3.08 4.30
C GLN A 45 -1.96 1.89 5.21
N LEU A 46 -2.35 0.69 4.78
CA LEU A 46 -2.10 -0.56 5.51
C LEU A 46 -0.62 -0.79 5.72
N PHE A 47 0.20 -0.59 4.69
CA PHE A 47 1.65 -0.71 4.81
C PHE A 47 2.21 0.20 5.91
N PHE A 48 1.82 1.47 5.96
CA PHE A 48 2.32 2.38 7.00
C PHE A 48 1.88 1.98 8.41
N VAL A 49 0.65 1.48 8.57
CA VAL A 49 0.18 0.92 9.85
C VAL A 49 1.00 -0.32 10.23
N THR A 50 1.21 -1.24 9.28
CA THR A 50 2.04 -2.43 9.49
C THR A 50 3.47 -2.07 9.85
N PHE A 51 4.08 -1.09 9.16
CA PHE A 51 5.41 -0.61 9.48
C PHE A 51 5.51 -0.08 10.92
N GLU A 52 4.56 0.76 11.33
CA GLU A 52 4.50 1.33 12.68
C GLU A 52 4.34 0.24 13.76
N GLN A 53 3.50 -0.77 13.48
CA GLN A 53 3.32 -1.93 14.34
C GLN A 53 4.59 -2.79 14.42
N VAL A 54 5.16 -3.18 13.27
CA VAL A 54 6.38 -4.00 13.19
C VAL A 54 7.54 -3.32 13.90
N TYR A 55 7.68 -2.00 13.76
CA TYR A 55 8.67 -1.21 14.51
C TYR A 55 8.50 -1.38 16.03
N ARG A 56 7.30 -1.10 16.55
CA ARG A 56 7.01 -1.19 17.99
C ARG A 56 7.11 -2.62 18.52
N GLU A 57 6.66 -3.60 17.75
CA GLU A 57 6.74 -5.01 18.11
C GLU A 57 8.18 -5.51 18.15
N THR A 58 8.99 -5.18 17.14
CA THR A 58 10.41 -5.58 17.12
C THR A 58 11.14 -5.02 18.33
N GLN A 59 10.85 -3.78 18.69
CA GLN A 59 11.41 -3.14 19.86
C GLN A 59 11.00 -3.82 21.17
N ARG A 60 9.69 -4.05 21.35
CA ARG A 60 9.15 -4.75 22.53
C ARG A 60 9.67 -6.17 22.64
N LEU A 61 9.82 -6.86 21.51
CA LEU A 61 10.40 -8.20 21.44
C LEU A 61 11.84 -8.21 21.94
N SER A 62 12.63 -7.23 21.49
CA SER A 62 14.02 -7.05 21.92
C SER A 62 14.14 -6.84 23.43
N ALA A 63 13.29 -5.97 24.01
CA ALA A 63 13.22 -5.73 25.45
C ALA A 63 12.75 -6.98 26.23
N SER A 64 11.67 -7.62 25.77
CA SER A 64 11.07 -8.75 26.47
C SER A 64 11.94 -10.01 26.46
N ARG A 65 12.77 -10.18 25.43
CA ARG A 65 13.69 -11.32 25.31
C ARG A 65 15.09 -11.01 25.81
N GLU A 66 15.34 -9.78 26.25
CA GLU A 66 16.66 -9.26 26.62
C GLU A 66 17.73 -9.61 25.58
N LYS A 67 17.35 -9.57 24.29
CA LYS A 67 18.19 -10.00 23.18
C LYS A 67 18.15 -8.97 22.07
N GLU A 68 19.34 -8.65 21.55
CA GLU A 68 19.47 -7.80 20.39
C GLU A 68 18.63 -8.31 19.22
N THR A 69 17.83 -7.42 18.66
CA THR A 69 16.92 -7.72 17.56
C THR A 69 17.09 -6.70 16.44
N VAL A 70 17.06 -7.17 15.19
CA VAL A 70 17.24 -6.32 14.01
C VAL A 70 15.93 -6.24 13.21
N LEU A 71 15.53 -5.02 12.86
CA LEU A 71 14.51 -4.75 11.85
C LEU A 71 15.21 -4.34 10.55
N ARG A 72 15.11 -5.17 9.52
CA ARG A 72 15.60 -4.87 8.17
C ARG A 72 14.50 -4.20 7.37
N ILE A 73 14.87 -3.11 6.69
CA ILE A 73 13.95 -2.28 5.93
C ILE A 73 14.53 -2.15 4.53
N THR A 74 13.91 -2.84 3.59
CA THR A 74 14.30 -2.91 2.18
C THR A 74 13.18 -2.35 1.31
N ASP A 75 13.45 -2.16 0.02
CA ASP A 75 12.42 -1.76 -0.94
C ASP A 75 11.34 -2.82 -1.16
N ARG A 76 11.61 -4.09 -0.83
CA ARG A 76 10.70 -5.21 -1.08
C ARG A 76 9.98 -5.71 0.16
N TYR A 77 10.64 -5.63 1.30
CA TYR A 77 10.10 -6.16 2.55
C TYR A 77 10.67 -5.47 3.79
N LEU A 78 9.85 -5.50 4.85
CA LEU A 78 10.28 -5.33 6.23
C LEU A 78 10.51 -6.73 6.80
N GLU A 79 11.59 -6.94 7.54
CA GLU A 79 11.91 -8.24 8.12
C GLU A 79 12.42 -8.08 9.55
N ASN A 80 11.83 -8.86 10.44
CA ASN A 80 12.25 -9.00 11.84
C ASN A 80 12.22 -10.50 12.21
N PRO A 81 12.55 -10.89 13.45
CA PRO A 81 12.50 -12.29 13.85
C PRO A 81 11.10 -12.93 13.85
N LEU A 82 10.03 -12.14 13.77
CA LEU A 82 8.65 -12.64 13.75
C LEU A 82 8.20 -12.99 12.33
N GLY A 83 8.77 -12.35 11.31
CA GLY A 83 8.46 -12.66 9.93
C GLY A 83 8.90 -11.57 8.95
N ARG A 84 8.40 -11.73 7.72
CA ARG A 84 8.63 -10.83 6.60
C ARG A 84 7.31 -10.22 6.14
N TYR A 85 7.30 -8.91 5.97
CA TYR A 85 6.13 -8.12 5.59
C TYR A 85 6.42 -7.42 4.27
N PRO A 86 5.62 -7.66 3.21
CA PRO A 86 5.89 -7.10 1.89
C PRO A 86 5.67 -5.58 1.86
N VAL A 87 6.53 -4.89 1.11
CA VAL A 87 6.35 -3.47 0.77
C VAL A 87 5.55 -3.40 -0.53
N PRO A 88 4.46 -2.61 -0.60
CA PRO A 88 3.72 -2.39 -1.85
C PRO A 88 4.58 -1.78 -2.96
N ASP A 89 4.35 -2.17 -4.21
CA ASP A 89 5.05 -1.59 -5.38
C ASP A 89 4.84 -0.07 -5.53
N THR A 90 3.79 0.46 -4.89
CA THR A 90 3.42 1.88 -4.84
C THR A 90 4.18 2.68 -3.78
N VAL A 91 5.01 2.02 -2.97
CA VAL A 91 5.86 2.62 -1.95
C VAL A 91 7.32 2.35 -2.30
N VAL A 92 8.12 3.41 -2.38
CA VAL A 92 9.57 3.33 -2.63
C VAL A 92 10.31 3.80 -1.40
N LEU A 93 11.29 3.03 -0.94
CA LEU A 93 12.17 3.44 0.15
C LEU A 93 13.32 4.26 -0.43
N GLU A 94 13.64 5.38 0.21
CA GLU A 94 14.75 6.22 -0.28
C GLU A 94 16.12 5.61 0.02
N LYS A 95 16.22 4.87 1.13
CA LYS A 95 17.44 4.22 1.57
C LYS A 95 17.12 2.96 2.37
N GLU A 96 17.60 1.81 1.88
CA GLU A 96 17.60 0.57 2.64
C GLU A 96 18.49 0.70 3.88
N GLN A 97 18.00 0.20 5.01
CA GLN A 97 18.73 0.28 6.27
C GLN A 97 18.25 -0.78 7.27
N GLN A 98 19.02 -0.96 8.31
CA GLN A 98 18.72 -1.88 9.40
C GLN A 98 18.66 -1.09 10.70
N LEU A 99 17.63 -1.34 11.50
CA LEU A 99 17.53 -0.82 12.86
C LEU A 99 17.91 -1.94 13.82
N VAL A 100 18.92 -1.68 14.64
CA VAL A 100 19.37 -2.61 15.68
C VAL A 100 18.81 -2.14 17.02
N PHE A 101 17.99 -2.97 17.65
CA PHE A 101 17.47 -2.76 18.99
C PHE A 101 18.31 -3.58 19.97
N ASN A 102 18.82 -2.94 21.02
CA ASN A 102 19.59 -3.64 22.06
C ASN A 102 18.65 -4.45 22.99
N GLN A 103 19.24 -5.10 23.99
CA GLN A 103 18.54 -5.93 24.98
C GLN A 103 17.50 -5.15 25.81
N SER A 104 17.62 -3.83 25.92
CA SER A 104 16.64 -2.97 26.62
C SER A 104 15.52 -2.47 25.70
N GLY A 105 15.48 -2.92 24.44
CA GLY A 105 14.50 -2.44 23.47
C GLY A 105 14.86 -1.10 22.85
N GLY A 106 16.13 -0.79 22.64
CA GLY A 106 16.56 0.34 21.82
C GLY A 106 17.80 1.07 22.34
N ASN A 107 18.47 1.79 21.44
CA ASN A 107 19.68 2.54 21.73
C ASN A 107 19.38 4.06 21.77
N SER A 108 20.26 4.91 22.31
CA SER A 108 20.09 6.38 22.37
C SER A 108 20.15 7.09 21.00
N SER A 109 20.08 6.35 19.90
CA SER A 109 20.22 6.87 18.53
C SER A 109 18.86 7.16 17.91
N LEU A 110 18.79 8.28 17.19
CA LEU A 110 17.66 8.67 16.36
C LEU A 110 17.82 8.07 14.96
N ALA A 111 16.82 7.35 14.48
CA ALA A 111 16.81 6.79 13.13
C ALA A 111 15.80 7.52 12.24
N LYS A 112 16.21 7.90 11.03
CA LYS A 112 15.35 8.54 10.04
C LYS A 112 15.05 7.56 8.90
N ILE A 113 13.78 7.38 8.57
CA ILE A 113 13.33 6.54 7.46
C ILE A 113 12.47 7.38 6.55
N VAL A 114 12.68 7.28 5.25
CA VAL A 114 11.90 8.04 4.28
C VAL A 114 11.34 7.10 3.24
N PHE A 115 10.02 7.16 3.08
CA PHE A 115 9.27 6.49 2.04
C PHE A 115 8.72 7.53 1.07
N LYS A 116 8.62 7.16 -0.21
CA LYS A 116 7.88 7.91 -1.22
C LYS A 116 6.67 7.08 -1.63
N ALA A 117 5.47 7.63 -1.47
CA ALA A 117 4.22 6.92 -1.78
C ALA A 117 3.19 7.90 -2.32
N SER A 118 2.48 7.53 -3.39
CA SER A 118 1.44 8.38 -4.01
C SER A 118 1.90 9.81 -4.37
N GLY A 119 3.19 10.01 -4.66
CA GLY A 119 3.77 11.33 -4.94
C GLY A 119 4.15 12.16 -3.70
N GLU A 120 3.82 11.70 -2.49
CA GLU A 120 4.19 12.34 -1.22
C GLU A 120 5.47 11.73 -0.65
N ARG A 121 6.26 12.54 0.06
CA ARG A 121 7.42 12.06 0.82
C ARG A 121 7.04 11.91 2.29
N ILE A 122 7.07 10.68 2.80
CA ILE A 122 6.68 10.34 4.17
C ILE A 122 7.95 10.06 4.97
N THR A 123 8.25 10.95 5.92
CA THR A 123 9.42 10.88 6.77
C THR A 123 9.05 10.39 8.16
N TYR A 124 9.69 9.30 8.60
CA TYR A 124 9.64 8.79 9.96
C TYR A 124 10.93 9.13 10.71
N GLN A 125 10.78 9.75 11.87
CA GLN A 125 11.85 9.96 12.84
C GLN A 125 11.57 9.08 14.06
N LEU A 126 12.36 8.02 14.20
CA LEU A 126 12.16 6.95 15.17
C LEU A 126 13.05 7.17 16.39
N TYR A 127 12.44 7.10 17.57
CA TYR A 127 13.12 7.20 18.85
C TYR A 127 13.35 5.78 19.39
N LEU A 128 14.54 5.25 19.08
CA LEU A 128 14.97 3.95 19.57
C LEU A 128 15.07 4.06 21.11
N GLY A 129 14.36 3.21 21.85
CA GLY A 129 14.35 3.20 23.31
C GLY A 129 13.01 3.64 23.94
N SER A 130 12.31 4.63 23.38
CA SER A 130 10.97 5.00 23.86
C SER A 130 9.83 4.36 23.06
N GLY A 131 10.12 3.92 21.82
CA GLY A 131 9.13 3.39 20.89
C GLY A 131 8.18 4.42 20.32
N GLN A 132 8.48 5.69 20.58
CA GLN A 132 7.83 6.80 19.93
C GLN A 132 8.41 7.02 18.53
N TYR A 133 7.62 7.67 17.68
CA TYR A 133 8.04 8.14 16.37
C TYR A 133 7.33 9.45 16.05
N GLN A 134 7.96 10.27 15.23
CA GLN A 134 7.31 11.38 14.54
C GLN A 134 7.16 11.04 13.06
N LYS A 135 5.96 11.26 12.54
CA LYS A 135 5.63 11.09 11.12
C LYS A 135 5.37 12.45 10.51
N LYS A 136 6.08 12.78 9.43
CA LYS A 136 5.88 14.00 8.64
C LYS A 136 5.57 13.60 7.20
N LYS A 137 4.68 14.38 6.58
CA LYS A 137 4.35 14.27 5.16
C LYS A 137 4.74 15.58 4.50
N ASP A 138 5.54 15.49 3.44
CA ASP A 138 5.93 16.60 2.59
C ASP A 138 5.29 16.45 1.21
#